data_AF-A0A7V3BS75-F1
#
_entry.id   AF-A0A7V3BS75-F1
#
_cell.length_a   1.000
_cell.length_b   1.000
_cell.length_c   1.000
_cell.angle_alpha   90.00
_cell.angle_beta   90.00
_cell.angle_gamma   90.00
#
_symmetry.space_group_name_H-M   'P 1'
#
loop_
_entity.id
_entity.type
_entity.pdbx_description
1 polymer ?
#
loop_
_entity_poly.entity_id
_entity_poly.type
_entity_poly.pdbx_seq_one_letter_code
_entity_poly.pdbx_strand_id
1 'polypeptide(L)'
;MVILESSQNKDAAHAFIDFVLDAATGKSVSEFVLYKVPNAPAMDTVDPGVVEAFPTLALSPAELLAQEPELDLGADGISLWADAVTRIKAG
;
A
#
# COMPACT_ATOMS: atom_id res chain seq x y z
N MET A 1 -0.38 -6.48 4.43
CA MET A 1 -1.51 -7.28 4.97
C MET A 1 -1.10 -7.82 6.32
N VAL A 2 -2.03 -7.97 7.26
CA VAL A 2 -1.78 -8.54 8.60
C VAL A 2 -2.85 -9.58 8.92
N ILE A 3 -2.51 -10.60 9.71
CA ILE A 3 -3.47 -11.56 10.27
C ILE A 3 -3.69 -11.19 11.72
N LEU A 4 -4.92 -10.86 12.08
CA LEU A 4 -5.27 -10.55 13.46
C LEU A 4 -5.05 -11.78 14.36
N GLU A 5 -4.54 -11.55 15.56
CA GLU A 5 -4.37 -12.60 16.57
C GLU A 5 -5.69 -13.33 16.85
N SER A 6 -6.78 -12.57 16.92
CA SER A 6 -8.15 -13.04 17.15
C SER A 6 -8.77 -13.78 15.96
N SER A 7 -8.10 -13.84 14.80
CA SER A 7 -8.63 -14.52 13.62
C SER A 7 -8.92 -15.99 13.92
N GLN A 8 -10.14 -16.41 13.61
CA GLN A 8 -10.62 -17.78 13.74
C GLN A 8 -10.27 -18.65 12.53
N ASN A 9 -9.82 -18.05 11.42
CA ASN A 9 -9.56 -18.73 10.15
C ASN A 9 -8.14 -18.39 9.65
N LYS A 10 -7.11 -18.69 10.45
CA LYS A 10 -5.72 -18.33 10.13
C LYS A 10 -5.23 -18.99 8.85
N ASP A 11 -5.57 -20.25 8.59
CA ASP A 11 -5.14 -20.95 7.38
C ASP A 11 -5.72 -20.30 6.11
N ALA A 12 -7.00 -19.95 6.13
CA ALA A 12 -7.64 -19.22 5.03
C ALA A 12 -7.05 -17.82 4.83
N ALA A 13 -6.67 -17.14 5.93
CA ALA A 13 -6.02 -15.83 5.85
C ALA A 13 -4.62 -15.93 5.20
N HIS A 14 -3.84 -16.97 5.50
CA HIS A 14 -2.57 -17.22 4.81
C HIS A 14 -2.79 -17.55 3.33
N ALA A 15 -3.74 -18.43 3.01
CA ALA A 15 -4.07 -18.75 1.62
C ALA A 15 -4.53 -17.52 0.82
N PHE A 16 -5.24 -16.59 1.45
CA PHE A 16 -5.58 -15.32 0.82
C PHE A 16 -4.37 -14.41 0.58
N ILE A 17 -3.43 -14.35 1.53
CA ILE A 17 -2.16 -13.63 1.34
C ILE A 17 -1.40 -14.22 0.15
N ASP A 18 -1.30 -15.54 0.05
CA ASP A 18 -0.65 -16.21 -1.09
C ASP A 18 -1.33 -15.85 -2.42
N PHE A 19 -2.68 -15.83 -2.45
CA PHE A 19 -3.43 -15.40 -3.62
C PHE A 19 -3.13 -13.96 -4.03
N VAL A 20 -3.00 -13.04 -3.06
CA VAL A 20 -2.67 -11.62 -3.32
C VAL A 20 -1.22 -11.46 -3.78
N LEU A 21 -0.30 -12.32 -3.34
CA LEU A 21 1.10 -12.31 -3.73
C LEU A 21 1.34 -12.91 -5.13
N ASP A 22 0.35 -13.59 -5.72
CA ASP A 22 0.42 -14.04 -7.11
C ASP A 22 0.59 -12.85 -8.07
N ALA A 23 1.47 -13.02 -9.07
CA ALA A 23 1.83 -11.95 -9.99
C ALA A 23 0.65 -11.49 -10.86
N ALA A 24 -0.20 -12.41 -11.31
CA ALA A 24 -1.36 -12.07 -12.14
C ALA A 24 -2.41 -11.32 -11.31
N THR A 25 -2.61 -11.72 -10.06
CA THR A 25 -3.44 -10.96 -9.09
C THR A 25 -2.87 -9.56 -8.88
N GLY A 26 -1.57 -9.44 -8.59
CA GLY A 26 -0.90 -8.15 -8.38
C GLY A 26 -1.00 -7.21 -9.59
N LYS A 27 -0.86 -7.75 -10.81
CA LYS A 27 -1.07 -7.00 -12.06
C LYS A 27 -2.50 -6.48 -12.15
N SER A 28 -3.47 -7.38 -12.01
CA SER A 28 -4.90 -7.06 -12.10
C SER A 28 -5.29 -5.95 -11.11
N VAL A 29 -4.80 -6.04 -9.87
CA VAL A 29 -5.01 -5.00 -8.85
C VAL A 29 -4.38 -3.68 -9.28
N SER A 30 -3.13 -3.68 -9.74
CA SER A 30 -2.43 -2.45 -10.16
C SER A 30 -3.17 -1.73 -11.29
N GLU A 31 -3.66 -2.48 -12.28
CA GLU A 31 -4.43 -1.95 -13.41
C GLU A 31 -5.83 -1.50 -13.00
N PHE A 32 -6.42 -2.11 -11.98
CA PHE A 32 -7.76 -1.78 -11.50
C PHE A 32 -7.79 -0.56 -10.58
N VAL A 33 -6.89 -0.50 -9.58
CA VAL A 33 -6.86 0.59 -8.59
C VAL A 33 -5.84 1.68 -8.89
N LEU A 34 -4.96 1.47 -9.88
CA LEU A 34 -3.96 2.45 -10.34
C LEU A 34 -2.92 2.80 -9.26
N TYR A 35 -2.64 1.86 -8.36
CA TYR A 35 -1.57 1.94 -7.37
C TYR A 35 -0.47 0.91 -7.66
N LYS A 36 0.78 1.31 -7.41
CA LYS A 36 1.93 0.44 -7.55
C LYS A 36 1.87 -0.66 -6.48
N VAL A 37 2.07 -1.90 -6.88
CA VAL A 37 2.20 -3.02 -5.93
C VAL A 37 3.67 -3.36 -5.67
N PRO A 38 4.03 -3.81 -4.45
CA PRO A 38 5.38 -4.22 -4.10
C PRO A 38 5.70 -5.65 -4.60
N ASN A 39 5.45 -5.92 -5.88
CA ASN A 39 5.65 -7.22 -6.53
C ASN A 39 6.26 -6.99 -7.92
N ALA A 40 7.57 -7.22 -8.07
CA ALA A 40 8.28 -6.93 -9.32
C ALA A 40 7.76 -7.76 -10.51
N PRO A 41 7.58 -9.10 -10.39
CA PRO A 41 6.97 -9.89 -11.46
C PRO A 41 5.59 -9.38 -11.92
N ALA A 42 4.76 -8.88 -11.00
CA ALA A 42 3.49 -8.28 -11.36
C ALA A 42 3.69 -6.99 -12.17
N MET A 43 4.51 -6.06 -11.65
CA MET A 43 4.75 -4.75 -12.27
C MET A 43 5.39 -4.86 -13.65
N ASP A 44 6.24 -5.86 -13.89
CA ASP A 44 6.86 -6.11 -15.20
C ASP A 44 5.83 -6.50 -16.28
N THR A 45 4.60 -6.86 -15.89
CA THR A 45 3.54 -7.33 -16.80
C THR A 45 2.34 -6.38 -16.90
N VAL A 46 2.35 -5.27 -16.16
CA VAL A 46 1.33 -4.21 -16.24
C VAL A 46 1.37 -3.58 -17.64
N ASP A 47 0.19 -3.28 -18.19
CA ASP A 47 0.07 -2.64 -19.50
C ASP A 47 0.90 -1.33 -19.54
N PRO A 48 1.85 -1.18 -20.48
CA PRO A 48 2.65 0.04 -20.61
C PRO A 48 1.81 1.31 -20.77
N GLY A 49 0.66 1.25 -21.45
CA GLY A 49 -0.23 2.40 -21.60
C GLY A 49 -0.88 2.83 -20.28
N VAL A 50 -1.08 1.91 -19.34
CA VAL A 50 -1.53 2.23 -17.98
C VAL A 50 -0.39 2.89 -17.20
N VAL A 51 0.84 2.40 -17.32
CA VAL A 51 2.02 3.02 -16.68
C VAL A 51 2.26 4.44 -17.21
N GLU A 52 2.11 4.65 -18.52
CA GLU A 52 2.23 5.98 -19.14
C GLU A 52 1.13 6.94 -18.67
N ALA A 53 -0.12 6.47 -18.58
CA ALA A 53 -1.26 7.28 -18.12
C ALA A 53 -1.17 7.60 -16.62
N PHE A 54 -0.53 6.74 -15.82
CA PHE A 54 -0.38 6.88 -14.37
C PHE A 54 1.10 6.75 -13.96
N PRO A 55 1.90 7.82 -14.15
CA PRO A 55 3.37 7.77 -13.94
C PRO A 55 3.80 7.40 -12.51
N THR A 56 2.92 7.54 -11.52
CA THR A 56 3.17 7.09 -10.14
C THR A 56 3.40 5.58 -10.06
N LEU A 57 2.87 4.78 -11.00
CA LEU A 57 3.14 3.34 -11.13
C LEU A 57 4.60 3.05 -11.50
N ALA A 58 5.24 3.98 -12.20
CA ALA A 58 6.61 3.86 -12.68
C ALA A 58 7.67 4.23 -11.63
N LEU A 59 7.28 4.80 -10.47
CA LEU A 59 8.23 5.18 -9.43
C LEU A 59 9.16 4.03 -9.06
N SER A 60 10.45 4.27 -9.13
CA SER A 60 11.48 3.31 -8.79
C SER A 60 11.58 3.14 -7.26
N PRO A 61 12.10 1.98 -6.78
CA PRO A 61 12.38 1.81 -5.37
C PRO A 61 13.31 2.90 -4.79
N ALA A 62 14.28 3.38 -5.57
CA ALA A 62 15.21 4.42 -5.13
C ALA A 62 14.51 5.77 -4.93
N GLU A 63 13.58 6.14 -5.81
CA GLU A 63 12.78 7.37 -5.67
C GLU A 63 11.85 7.29 -4.46
N LEU A 64 11.27 6.12 -4.18
CA LEU A 64 10.44 5.92 -2.99
C LEU A 64 11.27 5.99 -1.69
N LEU A 65 12.46 5.37 -1.67
CA LEU A 65 13.34 5.38 -0.50
C LEU A 65 13.99 6.74 -0.23
N ALA A 66 13.97 7.66 -1.20
CA ALA A 66 14.40 9.04 -0.99
C ALA A 66 13.36 9.89 -0.23
N GLN A 67 12.13 9.38 -0.06
CA GLN A 67 11.07 10.05 0.68
C GLN A 67 11.10 9.69 2.16
N GLU A 68 10.33 10.41 2.96
CA GLU A 68 10.21 10.15 4.40
C GLU A 68 9.00 9.24 4.66
N PRO A 69 9.20 8.05 5.26
CA PRO A 69 8.08 7.25 5.73
C PRO A 69 7.45 7.89 6.97
N GLU A 70 6.16 7.62 7.18
CA GLU A 70 5.52 7.93 8.46
C GLU A 70 6.17 7.11 9.58
N LEU A 71 6.43 7.78 10.71
CA LEU A 71 7.03 7.17 11.89
C LEU A 71 5.96 6.94 12.96
N ASP A 72 6.12 5.89 13.76
CA ASP A 72 5.33 5.74 14.99
C ASP A 72 5.75 6.82 16.00
N LEU A 73 4.84 7.76 16.27
CA LEU A 73 5.06 8.88 17.18
C LEU A 73 4.62 8.59 18.63
N GLY A 74 4.13 7.37 18.90
CA GLY A 74 3.55 7.01 20.19
C GLY A 74 2.23 7.73 20.50
N ALA A 75 1.65 7.40 21.66
CA ALA A 75 0.33 7.89 22.06
C ALA A 75 0.26 9.43 22.17
N ASP A 76 1.29 10.06 22.71
CA ASP A 76 1.35 11.51 22.90
C ASP A 76 1.45 12.24 21.54
N GLY A 77 2.29 11.72 20.64
CA GLY A 77 2.45 12.28 19.30
C GLY A 77 1.16 12.18 18.48
N ILE A 78 0.51 11.02 18.46
CA ILE A 78 -0.77 10.82 17.75
C ILE A 78 -1.86 11.74 18.30
N SER A 79 -1.93 11.89 19.63
CA SER A 79 -2.92 12.79 20.26
C SER A 79 -2.71 14.24 19.85
N LEU A 80 -1.45 14.71 19.85
CA LEU A 80 -1.11 16.07 19.43
C LEU A 80 -1.50 16.33 17.96
N TRP A 81 -1.21 15.38 17.06
CA TRP A 81 -1.58 15.49 15.65
C TRP A 81 -3.09 15.54 15.45
N ALA A 82 -3.85 14.68 16.15
CA ALA A 82 -5.31 14.66 16.07
C ALA A 82 -5.94 15.98 16.54
N ASP A 83 -5.44 16.55 17.64
CA ASP A 83 -5.89 17.84 18.16
C ASP A 83 -5.59 19.00 17.20
N ALA A 84 -4.41 18.98 16.57
CA ALA A 84 -4.04 19.99 15.58
C ALA A 84 -4.95 19.91 14.35
N VAL A 85 -5.15 18.72 13.78
CA VAL A 85 -6.03 18.50 12.62
C VAL A 85 -7.47 18.90 12.93
N THR A 86 -7.98 18.59 14.12
CA THR A 86 -9.33 18.97 14.55
C THR A 86 -9.50 20.49 14.56
N ARG A 87 -8.55 21.23 15.13
CA ARG A 87 -8.58 22.70 15.14
C ARG A 87 -8.50 23.30 13.75
N ILE A 88 -7.67 22.74 12.87
CA ILE A 88 -7.56 23.18 11.46
C ILE A 88 -8.90 22.99 10.74
N LYS A 89 -9.57 21.85 10.93
CA LYS A 89 -10.82 21.52 10.25
C LYS A 89 -12.06 22.24 10.81
N ALA A 90 -12.00 22.73 12.04
CA ALA A 90 -13.12 23.40 12.70
C ALA A 90 -13.17 24.92 12.47
N GLY A 91 -12.08 25.51 11.93
CA GLY A 91 -12.07 26.90 11.44
C GLY A 91 -12.70 27.03 10.06
#